data_AF-A0AAN9YR27-F1
#
_entry.id   AF-A0AAN9YR27-F1
#
_cell.length_a   1.000
_cell.length_b   1.000
_cell.length_c   1.000
_cell.angle_alpha   90.00
_cell.angle_beta   90.00
_cell.angle_gamma   90.00
#
_symmetry.space_group_name_H-M   'P 1'
#
loop_
_entity.id
_entity.type
_entity.pdbx_description
1 polymer ?
#
loop_
_entity_poly.entity_id
_entity_poly.type
_entity_poly.pdbx_seq_one_letter_code
_entity_poly.pdbx_strand_id
1 'polypeptide(L)'
;MTCSDGTFQTIFYHSGVGSTPTLLSQLLGGAFGVGIAENIREVYSYICANYVDGDEIVLVGFSRGAYTARAVAGMISDLGLLTRDGMEYFYPVFKDMQNWMDPGYEDEFPQLPFENKPKGPHAKEEYRTRLVQANLTRWYNTTLSTQVEHGFHALALDESRNAFGPTLWERLPEQRDSTDLRQVWFPGSHINVGGGEKDQGVSNITLAWMMDQLASIGCEFQEDSIDKIHSRNIEYYKKLQPVHKSGFFGRWFSYFVLKAQTKERPWALKPIWEGNKPIRPWSLHTTVAVDNLLYRIIGVKAREPGLYKKINPQTGRPTQDFLVDTNERIHPSVRVRLACEGLGPNDSGLWHCPSLLKDWRPRLVNINVHDPVSKNASWGPSWAKAEGRSHEAIAKNEIQPNSGNEAPEDIDICVTLDRKATPLRWVWEYVGKGAHAPYETTMVEEKMGPFEIHLLNLARGSVPVHEFAKKQDASDFKAVKRLVTKSSFFKAIWKGNPTSE
;
A
#
# COMPACT_ATOMS: atom_id res chain seq x y z
N MET A 1 0.43 24.04 7.25
CA MET A 1 -0.63 24.36 6.25
C MET A 1 -1.92 24.43 7.03
N THR A 2 -2.77 25.43 6.79
CA THR A 2 -4.07 25.50 7.48
C THR A 2 -5.10 24.78 6.62
N CYS A 3 -5.78 23.79 7.20
CA CYS A 3 -6.87 23.06 6.58
C CYS A 3 -8.11 23.96 6.43
N SER A 4 -9.07 23.51 5.64
CA SER A 4 -10.31 24.25 5.34
C SER A 4 -11.22 24.46 6.56
N ASP A 5 -11.05 23.66 7.62
CA ASP A 5 -11.74 23.76 8.91
C ASP A 5 -10.98 24.65 9.93
N GLY A 6 -9.80 25.17 9.57
CA GLY A 6 -8.94 25.97 10.45
C GLY A 6 -7.89 25.16 11.22
N THR A 7 -7.91 23.82 11.13
CA THR A 7 -6.91 22.95 11.77
C THR A 7 -5.53 23.17 11.15
N PHE A 8 -4.48 23.22 11.98
CA PHE A 8 -3.11 23.38 11.48
C PHE A 8 -2.44 22.03 11.23
N GLN A 9 -2.12 21.75 9.97
CA GLN A 9 -1.38 20.55 9.55
C GLN A 9 0.11 20.87 9.39
N THR A 10 0.91 20.39 10.33
CA THR A 10 2.39 20.50 10.30
C THR A 10 2.97 19.35 9.48
N ILE A 11 3.84 19.66 8.51
CA ILE A 11 4.41 18.67 7.59
C ILE A 11 5.93 18.63 7.76
N PHE A 12 6.46 17.44 8.05
CA PHE A 12 7.89 17.16 8.05
C PHE A 12 8.21 16.08 7.02
N TYR A 13 9.14 16.40 6.13
CA TYR A 13 9.66 15.45 5.17
C TYR A 13 11.10 15.12 5.50
N HIS A 14 11.34 13.87 5.88
CA HIS A 14 12.69 13.34 6.05
C HIS A 14 13.15 12.65 4.76
N SER A 15 14.23 13.16 4.15
CA SER A 15 14.79 12.55 2.95
C SER A 15 15.49 11.24 3.30
N GLY A 16 15.03 10.13 2.73
CA GLY A 16 15.69 8.84 2.92
C GLY A 16 17.15 8.86 2.45
N VAL A 17 18.01 8.08 3.12
CA VAL A 17 19.44 7.97 2.79
C VAL A 17 19.61 7.50 1.34
N GLY A 18 20.14 8.34 0.45
CA GLY A 18 20.61 7.99 -0.90
C GLY A 18 19.54 7.56 -1.92
N SER A 19 19.05 8.52 -2.73
CA SER A 19 18.20 8.25 -3.89
C SER A 19 19.03 7.70 -5.07
N THR A 20 18.91 6.40 -5.39
CA THR A 20 19.50 5.62 -6.53
C THR A 20 21.03 5.44 -6.55
N PRO A 21 21.64 4.48 -7.29
CA PRO A 21 21.55 3.00 -7.32
C PRO A 21 22.14 2.32 -6.05
N THR A 22 22.44 3.11 -5.02
CA THR A 22 23.12 2.72 -3.77
C THR A 22 22.25 1.96 -2.77
N LEU A 23 20.96 1.77 -3.08
CA LEU A 23 19.98 1.16 -2.16
C LEU A 23 20.35 -0.28 -1.79
N LEU A 24 20.84 -1.05 -2.77
CA LEU A 24 21.23 -2.45 -2.56
C LEU A 24 22.60 -2.60 -1.87
N SER A 25 23.57 -1.74 -2.21
CA SER A 25 24.90 -1.77 -1.59
C SER A 25 24.86 -1.34 -0.12
N GLN A 26 23.99 -0.38 0.24
CA GLN A 26 23.75 0.01 1.61
C GLN A 26 22.92 -1.00 2.41
N LEU A 27 22.11 -1.84 1.75
CA LEU A 27 21.34 -2.91 2.40
C LEU A 27 22.21 -4.12 2.78
N LEU A 28 23.27 -4.39 2.02
CA LEU A 28 24.16 -5.54 2.22
C LEU A 28 25.46 -5.19 2.96
N GLY A 29 25.81 -3.90 3.07
CA GLY A 29 26.92 -3.40 3.88
C GLY A 29 26.41 -2.86 5.23
N GLY A 30 27.18 -3.06 6.31
CA GLY A 30 26.83 -2.69 7.69
C GLY A 30 26.50 -1.20 7.96
N ALA A 31 26.52 -0.34 6.95
CA ALA A 31 26.02 1.03 7.01
C ALA A 31 24.49 1.15 7.16
N PHE A 32 23.72 0.07 6.97
CA PHE A 32 22.26 0.06 7.12
C PHE A 32 21.79 0.50 8.52
N GLY A 33 22.47 0.04 9.58
CA GLY A 33 22.07 0.34 10.97
C GLY A 33 22.39 1.78 11.40
N VAL A 34 23.50 2.33 10.93
CA VAL A 34 24.01 3.65 11.35
C VAL A 34 23.07 4.77 10.92
N GLY A 35 22.64 4.79 9.65
CA GLY A 35 21.74 5.84 9.13
C GLY A 35 20.28 5.70 9.56
N ILE A 36 19.80 4.48 9.84
CA ILE A 36 18.41 4.27 10.27
C ILE A 36 18.20 4.77 11.70
N ALA A 37 19.14 4.50 12.60
CA ALA A 37 19.06 4.99 13.99
C ALA A 37 19.06 6.53 14.04
N GLU A 38 19.82 7.18 13.16
CA GLU A 38 19.79 8.64 13.00
C GLU A 38 18.43 9.15 12.52
N ASN A 39 17.89 8.59 11.43
CA ASN A 39 16.56 8.97 10.94
C ASN A 39 15.46 8.80 11.99
N ILE A 40 15.49 7.70 12.75
CA ILE A 40 14.54 7.45 13.83
C ILE A 40 14.65 8.54 14.90
N ARG A 41 15.86 8.88 15.34
CA ARG A 41 16.09 9.93 16.33
C ARG A 41 15.63 11.30 15.84
N GLU A 42 15.94 11.66 14.58
CA GLU A 42 15.54 12.94 14.00
C GLU A 42 14.02 13.08 13.90
N VAL A 43 13.33 12.05 13.38
CA VAL A 43 11.86 12.05 13.27
C VAL A 43 11.21 12.11 14.66
N TYR A 44 11.67 11.31 15.62
CA TYR A 44 11.14 11.33 16.99
C TYR A 44 11.37 12.69 17.67
N SER A 45 12.55 13.28 17.50
CA SER A 45 12.88 14.61 18.05
C SER A 45 11.99 15.70 17.45
N TYR A 46 11.73 15.62 16.14
CA TYR A 46 10.83 16.55 15.46
C TYR A 46 9.42 16.48 16.05
N ILE A 47 8.89 15.28 16.27
CA ILE A 47 7.56 15.09 16.86
C ILE A 47 7.53 15.67 18.28
N CYS A 48 8.50 15.34 19.14
CA CYS A 48 8.54 15.85 20.52
C CYS A 48 8.63 17.39 20.58
N ALA A 49 9.31 18.01 19.61
CA ALA A 49 9.48 19.46 19.54
C ALA A 49 8.22 20.21 19.05
N ASN A 50 7.35 19.55 18.27
CA ASN A 50 6.20 20.21 17.62
C ASN A 50 4.84 19.75 18.16
N TYR A 51 4.77 18.61 18.84
CA TYR A 51 3.53 18.07 19.37
C TYR A 51 2.96 18.95 20.49
N VAL A 52 1.68 19.30 20.33
CA VAL A 52 0.84 19.90 21.37
C VAL A 52 -0.20 18.85 21.80
N ASP A 53 -0.57 18.85 23.08
CA ASP A 53 -1.50 17.86 23.62
C ASP A 53 -2.84 17.90 22.89
N GLY A 54 -3.29 16.73 22.42
CA GLY A 54 -4.48 16.59 21.59
C GLY A 54 -4.20 16.56 20.09
N ASP A 55 -2.96 16.82 19.65
CA ASP A 55 -2.57 16.67 18.25
C ASP A 55 -2.65 15.18 17.82
N GLU A 56 -2.96 14.99 16.54
CA GLU A 56 -2.87 13.70 15.86
C GLU A 56 -1.49 13.53 15.22
N ILE A 57 -0.91 12.33 15.29
CA ILE A 57 0.38 12.01 14.68
C ILE A 57 0.17 11.06 13.52
N VAL A 58 0.49 11.52 12.31
CA VAL A 58 0.42 10.71 11.09
C VAL A 58 1.82 10.42 10.57
N LEU A 59 2.20 9.15 10.53
CA LEU A 59 3.50 8.69 10.05
C LEU A 59 3.35 7.98 8.70
N VAL A 60 3.98 8.52 7.66
CA VAL A 60 3.96 7.96 6.30
C VAL A 60 5.38 7.60 5.89
N GLY A 61 5.58 6.41 5.35
CA GLY A 61 6.90 5.96 4.94
C GLY A 61 6.87 4.97 3.78
N PHE A 62 7.94 4.97 2.98
CA PHE A 62 8.16 4.01 1.91
C PHE A 62 9.49 3.26 2.13
N SER A 63 9.48 1.93 1.95
CA SER A 63 10.67 1.09 2.08
C SER A 63 11.35 1.24 3.45
N ARG A 64 12.61 1.68 3.50
CA ARG A 64 13.31 2.02 4.76
C ARG A 64 12.57 3.09 5.55
N GLY A 65 11.95 4.07 4.89
CA GLY A 65 11.12 5.08 5.56
C GLY A 65 9.91 4.47 6.26
N ALA A 66 9.32 3.38 5.72
CA ALA A 66 8.24 2.66 6.39
C ALA A 66 8.75 1.94 7.64
N TYR A 67 9.96 1.38 7.61
CA TYR A 67 10.61 0.83 8.81
C TYR A 67 10.87 1.92 9.86
N THR A 68 11.42 3.07 9.45
CA THR A 68 11.62 4.23 10.33
C THR A 68 10.29 4.69 10.95
N ALA A 69 9.24 4.86 10.16
CA ALA A 69 7.90 5.24 10.65
C ALA A 69 7.38 4.24 11.69
N ARG A 70 7.52 2.94 11.45
CA ARG A 70 7.14 1.88 12.40
C ARG A 70 7.96 1.91 13.67
N ALA A 71 9.27 2.10 13.57
CA ALA A 71 10.15 2.17 14.73
C ALA A 71 9.80 3.40 15.59
N VAL A 72 9.56 4.55 14.97
CA VAL A 72 9.11 5.77 15.67
C VAL A 72 7.75 5.57 16.33
N ALA A 73 6.78 4.95 15.64
CA ALA A 73 5.49 4.61 16.24
C ALA A 73 5.67 3.72 17.48
N GLY A 74 6.54 2.70 17.39
CA GLY A 74 6.93 1.86 18.52
C GLY A 74 7.55 2.66 19.66
N MET A 75 8.48 3.59 19.35
CA MET A 75 9.07 4.47 20.37
C MET A 75 8.04 5.32 21.09
N ILE A 76 7.09 5.90 20.37
CA ILE A 76 6.01 6.71 20.96
C ILE A 76 5.13 5.82 21.86
N SER A 77 4.81 4.61 21.40
CA SER A 77 4.11 3.57 22.19
C SER A 77 4.86 3.21 23.48
N ASP A 78 6.18 3.13 23.39
CA ASP A 78 7.03 2.54 24.43
C ASP A 78 7.47 3.57 25.46
N LEU A 79 7.81 4.78 25.02
CA LEU A 79 8.37 5.86 25.83
C LEU A 79 7.36 6.99 26.10
N GLY A 80 6.33 7.14 25.27
CA GLY A 80 5.58 8.38 25.16
C GLY A 80 6.32 9.42 24.30
N LEU A 81 5.97 10.68 24.47
CA LEU A 81 6.67 11.81 23.87
C LEU A 81 7.51 12.52 24.93
N LEU A 82 8.84 12.51 24.78
CA LEU A 82 9.71 13.18 25.74
C LEU A 82 9.34 14.67 25.88
N THR A 83 9.35 15.15 27.12
CA THR A 83 9.19 16.58 27.41
C THR A 83 10.46 17.33 26.96
N ARG A 84 10.43 18.67 27.02
CA ARG A 84 11.62 19.48 26.74
C ARG A 84 12.80 19.05 27.61
N ASP A 85 12.56 18.79 28.89
CA ASP A 85 13.58 18.34 29.84
C ASP A 85 14.00 16.89 29.55
N GLY A 86 13.04 16.03 29.20
CA GLY A 86 13.34 14.66 28.76
C GLY A 86 14.23 14.58 27.52
N MET A 87 14.06 15.52 26.59
CA MET A 87 14.86 15.58 25.37
C MET A 87 16.35 15.87 25.65
N GLU A 88 16.72 16.44 26.80
CA GLU A 88 18.12 16.58 27.20
C GLU A 88 18.81 15.22 27.38
N TYR A 89 18.03 14.18 27.72
CA TYR A 89 18.50 12.81 27.94
C TYR A 89 18.15 11.87 26.78
N PHE A 90 17.73 12.39 25.62
CA PHE A 90 17.19 11.56 24.55
C PHE A 90 18.16 10.49 24.06
N TYR A 91 19.45 10.81 23.88
CA TYR A 91 20.43 9.83 23.41
C TYR A 91 20.66 8.67 24.40
N PRO A 92 20.88 8.92 25.71
CA PRO A 92 20.85 7.86 26.74
C PRO A 92 19.56 7.03 26.71
N VAL A 93 18.39 7.67 26.70
CA VAL A 93 17.09 6.98 26.66
C VAL A 93 16.96 6.07 25.43
N PHE A 94 17.38 6.56 24.27
CA PHE A 94 17.37 5.80 23.02
C PHE A 94 18.30 4.58 23.10
N LYS A 95 19.50 4.73 23.66
CA LYS A 95 20.44 3.63 23.88
C LYS A 95 19.90 2.58 24.85
N ASP A 96 19.27 3.01 25.94
CA ASP A 96 18.65 2.10 26.90
C ASP A 96 17.56 1.25 26.22
N MET A 97 16.68 1.90 25.46
CA MET A 97 15.62 1.24 24.69
C MET A 97 16.16 0.20 23.71
N GLN A 98 17.26 0.50 23.01
CA GLN A 98 17.88 -0.45 22.08
C GLN A 98 18.42 -1.70 22.77
N ASN A 99 18.69 -1.64 24.07
CA ASN A 99 19.43 -2.66 24.80
C ASN A 99 18.70 -3.24 26.03
N TRP A 100 17.41 -2.94 26.22
CA TRP A 100 16.63 -3.49 27.35
C TRP A 100 16.67 -5.02 27.43
N MET A 101 16.74 -5.70 26.29
CA MET A 101 16.77 -7.16 26.21
C MET A 101 18.19 -7.75 26.15
N ASP A 102 19.23 -6.92 26.17
CA ASP A 102 20.62 -7.37 26.12
C ASP A 102 21.24 -7.43 27.54
N PRO A 103 21.37 -8.63 28.13
CA PRO A 103 21.98 -8.78 29.45
C PRO A 103 23.48 -8.43 29.42
N GLY A 104 24.14 -8.52 28.27
CA GLY A 104 25.56 -8.25 28.08
C GLY A 104 25.89 -6.79 27.75
N TYR A 105 24.88 -5.93 27.58
CA TYR A 105 25.11 -4.51 27.31
C TYR A 105 25.68 -3.78 28.53
N GLU A 106 26.87 -3.20 28.39
CA GLU A 106 27.44 -2.27 29.35
C GLU A 106 26.93 -0.86 29.06
N ASP A 107 26.20 -0.29 30.01
CA ASP A 107 25.55 1.02 29.86
C ASP A 107 26.58 2.15 29.80
N GLU A 108 26.58 2.90 28.70
CA GLU A 108 27.44 4.06 28.47
C GLU A 108 27.08 5.24 29.41
N PHE A 109 25.86 5.27 29.94
CA PHE A 109 25.29 6.36 30.72
C PHE A 109 24.56 5.87 31.99
N PRO A 110 25.26 5.18 32.93
CA PRO A 110 24.63 4.45 34.03
C PRO A 110 23.79 5.30 34.99
N GLN A 111 23.99 6.62 35.01
CA GLN A 111 23.30 7.57 35.87
C GLN A 111 22.21 8.39 35.16
N LEU A 112 22.13 8.33 33.82
CA LEU A 112 21.25 9.17 33.01
C LEU A 112 20.20 8.33 32.26
N PRO A 113 18.92 8.75 32.22
CA PRO A 113 18.33 9.84 33.01
C PRO A 113 18.22 9.49 34.51
N PHE A 114 18.39 8.22 34.87
CA PHE A 114 18.38 7.75 36.25
C PHE A 114 19.21 6.47 36.43
N GLU A 115 19.63 6.21 37.67
CA GLU A 115 20.38 5.00 38.06
C GLU A 115 19.51 3.74 38.11
N ASN A 116 20.15 2.57 38.17
CA ASN A 116 19.50 1.25 38.33
C ASN A 116 18.43 1.00 37.26
N LYS A 117 18.82 1.14 35.99
CA LYS A 117 17.90 1.02 34.86
C LYS A 117 17.38 -0.43 34.71
N PRO A 118 16.08 -0.63 34.46
CA PRO A 118 15.53 -1.96 34.33
C PRO A 118 16.01 -2.65 33.05
N LYS A 119 16.14 -3.98 33.10
CA LYS A 119 16.49 -4.85 31.98
C LYS A 119 15.56 -6.07 31.93
N GLY A 120 15.38 -6.64 30.74
CA GLY A 120 14.56 -7.82 30.50
C GLY A 120 13.13 -7.51 30.06
N PRO A 121 12.24 -8.52 30.07
CA PRO A 121 10.92 -8.45 29.42
C PRO A 121 9.97 -7.36 29.91
N HIS A 122 10.16 -6.86 31.14
CA HIS A 122 9.32 -5.83 31.76
C HIS A 122 10.02 -4.46 31.83
N ALA A 123 11.22 -4.36 31.24
CA ALA A 123 12.03 -3.15 31.34
C ALA A 123 11.33 -1.94 30.73
N LYS A 124 10.64 -2.12 29.61
CA LYS A 124 9.89 -1.07 28.93
C LYS A 124 8.86 -0.40 29.86
N GLU A 125 7.99 -1.19 30.48
CA GLU A 125 6.90 -0.66 31.33
C GLU A 125 7.44 0.05 32.56
N GLU A 126 8.46 -0.53 33.20
CA GLU A 126 9.11 0.06 34.37
C GLU A 126 9.86 1.34 33.99
N TYR A 127 10.63 1.32 32.91
CA TYR A 127 11.40 2.48 32.43
C TYR A 127 10.48 3.65 32.09
N ARG A 128 9.40 3.40 31.34
CA ARG A 128 8.38 4.41 31.04
C ARG A 128 7.76 5.00 32.30
N THR A 129 7.40 4.15 33.26
CA THR A 129 6.82 4.60 34.54
C THR A 129 7.75 5.57 35.25
N ARG A 130 9.06 5.30 35.23
CA ARG A 130 10.07 6.19 35.83
C ARG A 130 10.23 7.49 35.05
N LEU A 131 10.21 7.47 33.71
CA LEU A 131 10.22 8.70 32.91
C LEU A 131 9.01 9.60 33.23
N VAL A 132 7.83 9.01 33.41
CA VAL A 132 6.60 9.74 33.77
C VAL A 132 6.71 10.35 35.17
N GLN A 133 7.16 9.56 36.15
CA GLN A 133 7.38 10.04 37.53
C GLN A 133 8.39 11.19 37.59
N ALA A 134 9.40 11.16 36.72
CA ALA A 134 10.40 12.22 36.60
C ALA A 134 9.95 13.40 35.72
N ASN A 135 8.72 13.39 35.20
CA ASN A 135 8.19 14.39 34.26
C ASN A 135 9.04 14.57 32.98
N LEU A 136 9.76 13.52 32.59
CA LEU A 136 10.62 13.50 31.40
C LEU A 136 9.87 13.05 30.14
N THR A 137 8.66 12.50 30.28
CA THR A 137 7.83 12.10 29.15
C THR A 137 6.37 12.45 29.37
N ARG A 138 5.70 12.86 28.30
CA ARG A 138 4.25 13.06 28.24
C ARG A 138 3.63 11.69 28.03
N TRP A 139 2.87 11.27 29.04
CA TRP A 139 2.12 10.02 29.01
C TRP A 139 0.72 10.25 29.57
N TYR A 140 -0.26 10.33 28.69
CA TYR A 140 -1.65 10.42 29.10
C TYR A 140 -2.20 9.01 29.27
N ASN A 141 -2.53 8.62 30.50
CA ASN A 141 -3.19 7.34 30.75
C ASN A 141 -4.43 7.53 31.63
N THR A 142 -5.59 7.50 30.98
CA THR A 142 -6.87 7.08 31.60
C THR A 142 -7.76 6.40 30.54
N THR A 143 -7.33 5.23 30.01
CA THR A 143 -8.11 4.23 29.21
C THR A 143 -9.06 4.77 28.10
N LEU A 144 -8.82 4.55 26.80
CA LEU A 144 -8.72 3.26 26.08
C LEU A 144 -7.72 3.42 24.91
N SER A 145 -6.52 2.88 25.00
CA SER A 145 -5.51 2.96 23.92
C SER A 145 -4.69 1.68 23.84
N THR A 146 -4.60 1.14 22.62
CA THR A 146 -3.54 0.23 22.17
C THR A 146 -2.96 0.70 20.82
N GLN A 147 -2.67 2.00 20.78
CA GLN A 147 -1.47 2.64 20.20
C GLN A 147 -1.23 2.72 18.68
N VAL A 148 -2.12 2.21 17.84
CA VAL A 148 -2.25 2.67 16.45
C VAL A 148 -3.72 2.59 16.07
N GLU A 149 -4.37 3.73 15.84
CA GLU A 149 -5.78 3.78 15.42
C GLU A 149 -5.95 3.41 13.95
N HIS A 150 -4.97 3.75 13.11
CA HIS A 150 -5.04 3.56 11.67
C HIS A 150 -3.73 2.99 11.12
N GLY A 151 -3.79 1.81 10.51
CA GLY A 151 -2.65 1.12 9.92
C GLY A 151 -2.88 0.84 8.44
N PHE A 152 -2.26 1.60 7.55
CA PHE A 152 -2.47 1.47 6.10
C PHE A 152 -1.18 1.02 5.40
N HIS A 153 -1.25 -0.06 4.62
CA HIS A 153 -0.10 -0.65 3.93
C HIS A 153 -0.41 -0.95 2.46
N ALA A 154 0.27 -0.28 1.54
CA ALA A 154 0.26 -0.63 0.12
C ALA A 154 1.37 -1.66 -0.17
N LEU A 155 1.00 -2.81 -0.74
CA LEU A 155 1.86 -3.96 -0.95
C LEU A 155 2.05 -4.29 -2.44
N ALA A 156 3.26 -4.69 -2.82
CA ALA A 156 3.61 -5.00 -4.22
C ALA A 156 3.52 -6.51 -4.51
N LEU A 157 2.65 -6.91 -5.44
CA LEU A 157 2.48 -8.32 -5.83
C LEU A 157 3.66 -8.88 -6.64
N ASP A 158 4.26 -8.08 -7.52
CA ASP A 158 5.33 -8.54 -8.42
C ASP A 158 6.73 -8.32 -7.83
N GLU A 159 6.85 -7.93 -6.56
CA GLU A 159 8.13 -7.86 -5.86
C GLU A 159 8.61 -9.26 -5.47
N SER A 160 9.74 -9.70 -6.03
CA SER A 160 10.21 -11.08 -5.89
C SER A 160 11.52 -11.21 -5.13
N ARG A 161 12.18 -10.10 -4.76
CA ARG A 161 13.43 -10.15 -4.01
C ARG A 161 13.16 -10.59 -2.58
N ASN A 162 13.91 -11.58 -2.10
CA ASN A 162 13.74 -12.13 -0.76
C ASN A 162 13.97 -11.06 0.34
N ALA A 163 15.01 -10.22 0.17
CA ALA A 163 15.33 -9.14 1.11
C ALA A 163 14.27 -8.03 1.21
N PHE A 164 13.29 -8.00 0.30
CA PHE A 164 12.19 -7.02 0.28
C PHE A 164 10.86 -7.66 0.69
N GLY A 165 10.92 -8.76 1.44
CA GLY A 165 9.72 -9.41 2.00
C GLY A 165 8.92 -8.41 2.85
N PRO A 166 7.60 -8.29 2.66
CA PRO A 166 6.80 -7.38 3.46
C PRO A 166 6.69 -7.89 4.89
N THR A 167 6.71 -6.96 5.84
CA THR A 167 6.36 -7.24 7.23
C THR A 167 4.90 -6.88 7.44
N LEU A 168 4.01 -7.85 7.23
CA LEU A 168 2.58 -7.66 7.48
C LEU A 168 2.29 -7.43 8.97
N TRP A 169 1.22 -6.70 9.24
CA TRP A 169 0.66 -6.55 10.57
C TRP A 169 -0.45 -7.57 10.83
N GLU A 170 -0.61 -7.93 12.09
CA GLU A 170 -1.78 -8.62 12.64
C GLU A 170 -2.46 -7.66 13.60
N ARG A 171 -3.79 -7.64 13.61
CA ARG A 171 -4.54 -6.93 14.63
C ARG A 171 -4.69 -7.83 15.86
N LEU A 172 -4.33 -7.33 17.03
CA LEU A 172 -4.56 -8.08 18.27
C LEU A 172 -6.06 -8.14 18.58
N PRO A 173 -6.56 -9.19 19.26
CA PRO A 173 -7.98 -9.30 19.61
C PRO A 173 -8.54 -8.05 20.31
N GLU A 174 -7.76 -7.43 21.19
CA GLU A 174 -8.08 -6.21 21.92
C GLU A 174 -8.08 -4.93 21.06
N GLN A 175 -7.51 -4.99 19.86
CA GLN A 175 -7.45 -3.88 18.90
C GLN A 175 -8.55 -3.97 17.83
N ARG A 176 -9.37 -5.03 17.84
CA ARG A 176 -10.34 -5.30 16.77
C ARG A 176 -11.28 -4.15 16.48
N ASP A 177 -11.76 -3.51 17.53
CA ASP A 177 -12.76 -2.45 17.45
C ASP A 177 -12.13 -1.03 17.45
N SER A 178 -10.83 -0.91 17.74
CA SER A 178 -10.13 0.37 17.90
C SER A 178 -9.12 0.68 16.79
N THR A 179 -8.67 -0.33 16.02
CA THR A 179 -7.68 -0.16 14.95
C THR A 179 -8.30 -0.42 13.58
N ASP A 180 -8.32 0.56 12.68
CA ASP A 180 -8.55 0.35 11.25
C ASP A 180 -7.24 -0.05 10.56
N LEU A 181 -6.97 -1.35 10.50
CA LEU A 181 -5.85 -1.93 9.76
C LEU A 181 -6.29 -2.27 8.33
N ARG A 182 -5.57 -1.84 7.29
CA ARG A 182 -5.76 -2.28 5.90
C ARG A 182 -4.43 -2.52 5.21
N GLN A 183 -4.31 -3.70 4.60
CA GLN A 183 -3.09 -4.11 3.90
C GLN A 183 -3.45 -4.52 2.47
N VAL A 184 -3.25 -3.62 1.52
CA VAL A 184 -3.81 -3.73 0.18
C VAL A 184 -2.74 -4.08 -0.85
N TRP A 185 -2.98 -5.15 -1.61
CA TRP A 185 -2.08 -5.64 -2.65
C TRP A 185 -2.36 -4.99 -4.01
N PHE A 186 -1.30 -4.45 -4.63
CA PHE A 186 -1.28 -3.77 -5.92
C PHE A 186 -0.40 -4.51 -6.94
N PRO A 187 -0.66 -4.36 -8.26
CA PRO A 187 0.22 -4.87 -9.30
C PRO A 187 1.56 -4.13 -9.29
N GLY A 188 2.61 -4.77 -9.80
CA GLY A 188 3.94 -4.18 -9.93
C GLY A 188 4.90 -4.53 -8.80
N SER A 189 6.14 -4.08 -8.97
CA SER A 189 7.24 -4.28 -8.03
C SER A 189 7.26 -3.20 -6.93
N HIS A 190 8.21 -3.30 -6.00
CA HIS A 190 8.39 -2.35 -4.90
C HIS A 190 8.44 -0.89 -5.34
N ILE A 191 9.15 -0.58 -6.44
CA ILE A 191 9.28 0.79 -6.97
C ILE A 191 8.05 1.22 -7.77
N ASN A 192 7.27 0.27 -8.32
CA ASN A 192 6.00 0.60 -8.96
C ASN A 192 4.97 1.03 -7.92
N VAL A 193 4.95 0.40 -6.74
CA VAL A 193 4.02 0.74 -5.66
C VAL A 193 4.44 2.00 -4.90
N GLY A 194 5.73 2.15 -4.58
CA GLY A 194 6.20 3.31 -3.81
C GLY A 194 6.63 4.53 -4.62
N GLY A 195 6.75 4.40 -5.95
CA GLY A 195 7.20 5.46 -6.84
C GLY A 195 8.71 5.50 -7.04
N GLY A 196 9.11 6.11 -8.17
CA GLY A 196 10.51 6.27 -8.57
C GLY A 196 10.81 5.81 -10.00
N GLU A 197 9.82 5.29 -10.71
CA GLU A 197 9.93 4.90 -12.12
C GLU A 197 9.63 6.04 -13.09
N LYS A 198 9.95 5.87 -14.38
CA LYS A 198 9.58 6.88 -15.39
C LYS A 198 8.08 6.89 -15.65
N ASP A 199 7.49 5.70 -15.79
CA ASP A 199 6.05 5.53 -15.78
C ASP A 199 5.57 5.47 -14.33
N GLN A 200 4.86 6.51 -13.89
CA GLN A 200 4.41 6.67 -12.51
C GLN A 200 2.96 6.20 -12.35
N GLY A 201 2.36 5.58 -13.36
CA GLY A 201 0.94 5.33 -13.30
C GLY A 201 0.50 4.28 -12.27
N VAL A 202 1.37 3.32 -11.90
CA VAL A 202 1.08 2.41 -10.76
C VAL A 202 1.24 3.13 -9.43
N SER A 203 2.28 3.94 -9.27
CA SER A 203 2.55 4.70 -8.04
C SER A 203 1.53 5.83 -7.83
N ASN A 204 0.96 6.38 -8.90
CA ASN A 204 -0.13 7.34 -8.82
C ASN A 204 -1.40 6.70 -8.26
N ILE A 205 -1.68 5.43 -8.61
CA ILE A 205 -2.85 4.69 -8.10
C ILE A 205 -2.66 4.39 -6.60
N THR A 206 -1.49 3.92 -6.20
CA THR A 206 -1.20 3.65 -4.78
C THR A 206 -1.14 4.92 -3.94
N LEU A 207 -0.65 6.03 -4.51
CA LEU A 207 -0.70 7.34 -3.89
C LEU A 207 -2.14 7.83 -3.72
N ALA A 208 -2.98 7.73 -4.75
CA ALA A 208 -4.39 8.09 -4.65
C ALA A 208 -5.11 7.26 -3.57
N TRP A 209 -4.86 5.95 -3.53
CA TRP A 209 -5.38 5.07 -2.47
C TRP A 209 -4.92 5.53 -1.07
N MET A 210 -3.63 5.85 -0.91
CA MET A 210 -3.11 6.34 0.36
C MET A 210 -3.70 7.70 0.74
N MET A 211 -3.90 8.60 -0.22
CA MET A 211 -4.58 9.88 0.00
C MET A 211 -6.02 9.66 0.47
N ASP A 212 -6.73 8.66 -0.08
CA ASP A 212 -8.06 8.30 0.40
C ASP A 212 -8.04 7.81 1.85
N GLN A 213 -7.03 7.02 2.24
CA GLN A 213 -6.92 6.56 3.62
C GLN A 213 -6.64 7.71 4.59
N LEU A 214 -5.69 8.57 4.23
CA LEU A 214 -5.28 9.71 5.07
C LEU A 214 -6.37 10.79 5.15
N ALA A 215 -7.07 11.06 4.05
CA ALA A 215 -8.18 12.01 4.06
C ALA A 215 -9.38 11.51 4.86
N SER A 216 -9.60 10.18 4.91
CA SER A 216 -10.63 9.59 5.76
C SER A 216 -10.40 9.81 7.27
N ILE A 217 -9.18 10.15 7.67
CA ILE A 217 -8.78 10.43 9.06
C ILE A 217 -8.43 11.92 9.27
N GLY A 218 -8.87 12.81 8.38
CA GLY A 218 -8.74 14.26 8.56
C GLY A 218 -7.54 14.93 7.88
N CYS A 219 -6.65 14.19 7.21
CA CYS A 219 -5.55 14.84 6.46
C CYS A 219 -6.09 15.56 5.21
N GLU A 220 -5.79 16.86 5.08
CA GLU A 220 -6.15 17.63 3.88
C GLU A 220 -4.98 17.69 2.88
N PHE A 221 -5.33 17.52 1.60
CA PHE A 221 -4.39 17.58 0.47
C PHE A 221 -4.71 18.79 -0.42
N GLN A 222 -3.70 19.29 -1.13
CA GLN A 222 -3.91 20.29 -2.16
C GLN A 222 -4.80 19.72 -3.27
N GLU A 223 -5.81 20.48 -3.69
CA GLU A 223 -6.87 20.03 -4.59
C GLU A 223 -6.35 19.51 -5.94
N ASP A 224 -5.32 20.15 -6.49
CA ASP A 224 -4.75 19.85 -7.81
C ASP A 224 -3.63 18.78 -7.76
N SER A 225 -3.43 18.11 -6.62
CA SER A 225 -2.33 17.14 -6.45
C SER A 225 -2.43 15.97 -7.42
N ILE A 226 -3.63 15.39 -7.55
CA ILE A 226 -3.89 14.26 -8.47
C ILE A 226 -3.76 14.71 -9.93
N ASP A 227 -4.28 15.88 -10.28
CA ASP A 227 -4.18 16.47 -11.61
C ASP A 227 -2.72 16.72 -12.02
N LYS A 228 -1.89 17.22 -11.11
CA LYS A 228 -0.45 17.42 -11.31
C LYS A 228 0.28 16.11 -11.60
N ILE A 229 0.09 15.07 -10.79
CA ILE A 229 0.77 13.78 -10.99
C ILE A 229 0.27 13.07 -12.26
N HIS A 230 -1.02 13.22 -12.58
CA HIS A 230 -1.59 12.69 -13.80
C HIS A 230 -1.00 13.38 -15.05
N SER A 231 -0.94 14.72 -15.03
CA SER A 231 -0.36 15.52 -16.12
C SER A 231 1.10 15.17 -16.38
N ARG A 232 1.91 14.95 -15.34
CA ARG A 232 3.30 14.48 -15.46
C ARG A 232 3.38 13.11 -16.13
N ASN A 233 2.46 12.20 -15.80
CA ASN A 233 2.41 10.87 -16.42
C ASN A 233 2.01 10.96 -17.91
N ILE A 234 1.04 11.82 -18.25
CA ILE A 234 0.71 12.12 -19.65
C ILE A 234 1.95 12.64 -20.40
N GLU A 235 2.69 13.58 -19.81
CA GLU A 235 3.88 14.16 -20.43
C GLU A 235 4.95 13.10 -20.72
N TYR A 236 5.15 12.14 -19.80
CA TYR A 236 6.00 10.98 -20.02
C TYR A 236 5.60 10.21 -21.29
N TYR A 237 4.31 9.84 -21.43
CA TYR A 237 3.83 9.13 -22.62
C TYR A 237 3.93 9.95 -23.91
N LYS A 238 3.71 11.28 -23.84
CA LYS A 238 3.90 12.18 -24.98
C LYS A 238 5.36 12.22 -25.44
N LYS A 239 6.32 12.19 -24.51
CA LYS A 239 7.77 12.17 -24.81
C LYS A 239 8.26 10.86 -25.43
N LEU A 240 7.51 9.76 -25.28
CA LEU A 240 7.85 8.47 -25.92
C LEU A 240 7.57 8.45 -27.42
N GLN A 241 6.79 9.41 -27.95
CA GLN A 241 6.49 9.49 -29.38
C GLN A 241 7.77 9.84 -30.19
N PRO A 242 7.99 9.21 -31.36
CA PRO A 242 9.23 9.39 -32.12
C PRO A 242 9.39 10.84 -32.58
N VAL A 243 10.47 11.49 -32.12
CA VAL A 243 10.88 12.81 -32.59
C VAL A 243 11.27 12.68 -34.07
N HIS A 244 10.50 13.34 -34.96
CA HIS A 244 10.86 13.46 -36.37
C HIS A 244 12.17 14.28 -36.48
N LYS A 245 13.32 13.62 -36.66
CA LYS A 245 14.57 14.31 -36.98
C LYS A 245 14.58 14.65 -38.46
N SER A 246 14.41 15.94 -38.79
CA SER A 246 14.50 16.46 -40.15
C SER A 246 15.95 16.47 -40.65
N GLY A 247 16.34 15.48 -41.45
CA GLY A 247 17.65 15.46 -42.12
C GLY A 247 17.74 14.33 -43.15
N PHE A 248 18.37 14.61 -44.31
CA PHE A 248 18.42 13.71 -45.47
C PHE A 248 19.12 12.37 -45.17
N PHE A 249 20.17 12.38 -44.33
CA PHE A 249 20.84 11.17 -43.82
C PHE A 249 20.04 10.43 -42.72
N GLY A 250 19.08 11.11 -42.07
CA GLY A 250 18.21 10.54 -41.05
C GLY A 250 17.08 9.68 -41.62
N ARG A 251 16.67 9.87 -42.88
CA ARG A 251 15.56 9.13 -43.52
C ARG A 251 15.90 7.67 -43.81
N TRP A 252 17.14 7.35 -44.20
CA TRP A 252 17.53 5.98 -44.57
C TRP A 252 17.76 5.10 -43.34
N PHE A 253 18.42 5.65 -42.30
CA PHE A 253 18.55 4.98 -40.99
C PHE A 253 17.20 4.89 -40.27
N SER A 254 16.35 5.92 -40.38
CA SER A 254 14.97 5.88 -39.88
C SER A 254 14.13 4.81 -40.57
N TYR A 255 14.29 4.54 -41.87
CA TYR A 255 13.44 3.56 -42.55
C TYR A 255 13.61 2.14 -41.98
N PHE A 256 14.84 1.69 -41.71
CA PHE A 256 15.09 0.37 -41.11
C PHE A 256 14.83 0.32 -39.61
N VAL A 257 15.14 1.39 -38.86
CA VAL A 257 14.83 1.50 -37.42
C VAL A 257 13.31 1.61 -37.19
N LEU A 258 12.58 2.39 -38.00
CA LEU A 258 11.11 2.41 -38.00
C LEU A 258 10.57 1.04 -38.38
N LYS A 259 11.07 0.35 -39.41
CA LYS A 259 10.52 -0.98 -39.78
C LYS A 259 10.69 -2.03 -38.68
N ALA A 260 11.75 -1.94 -37.86
CA ALA A 260 11.94 -2.78 -36.68
C ALA A 260 11.10 -2.32 -35.47
N GLN A 261 10.74 -1.03 -35.38
CA GLN A 261 9.88 -0.45 -34.33
C GLN A 261 8.37 -0.43 -34.66
N THR A 262 7.95 -0.76 -35.90
CA THR A 262 6.58 -0.52 -36.42
C THR A 262 5.55 -1.63 -36.23
N LYS A 263 5.84 -2.69 -35.46
CA LYS A 263 4.74 -3.45 -34.85
C LYS A 263 4.56 -2.95 -33.42
N GLU A 264 3.79 -1.87 -33.25
CA GLU A 264 3.25 -1.49 -31.95
C GLU A 264 2.57 -2.73 -31.36
N ARG A 265 3.22 -3.36 -30.38
CA ARG A 265 2.62 -4.49 -29.67
C ARG A 265 1.55 -3.89 -28.76
N PRO A 266 0.29 -4.34 -28.86
CA PRO A 266 -0.77 -3.82 -28.01
C PRO A 266 -0.44 -4.17 -26.55
N TRP A 267 -0.49 -3.17 -25.66
CA TRP A 267 -0.18 -3.32 -24.24
C TRP A 267 -1.37 -3.85 -23.40
N ALA A 268 -2.50 -4.12 -24.07
CA ALA A 268 -3.72 -4.72 -23.54
C ALA A 268 -4.52 -5.35 -24.69
N LEU A 269 -5.69 -5.91 -24.40
CA LEU A 269 -6.67 -6.31 -25.41
C LEU A 269 -6.90 -5.19 -26.44
N LYS A 270 -7.04 -5.58 -27.72
CA LYS A 270 -7.11 -4.64 -28.84
C LYS A 270 -8.14 -3.51 -28.66
N PRO A 271 -9.39 -3.75 -28.21
CA PRO A 271 -10.36 -2.67 -27.97
C PRO A 271 -9.90 -1.66 -26.91
N ILE A 272 -9.24 -2.13 -25.85
CA ILE A 272 -8.69 -1.27 -24.79
C ILE A 272 -7.50 -0.48 -25.32
N TRP A 273 -6.58 -1.16 -26.01
CA TRP A 273 -5.38 -0.55 -26.56
C TRP A 273 -5.72 0.56 -27.58
N GLU A 274 -6.60 0.28 -28.55
CA GLU A 274 -6.99 1.24 -29.58
C GLU A 274 -7.73 2.45 -29.01
N GLY A 275 -8.59 2.24 -28.00
CA GLY A 275 -9.37 3.31 -27.38
C GLY A 275 -8.62 4.20 -26.38
N ASN A 276 -7.38 3.86 -26.03
CA ASN A 276 -6.64 4.60 -25.02
C ASN A 276 -5.25 5.06 -25.46
N LYS A 277 -4.67 4.45 -26.53
CA LYS A 277 -3.35 4.88 -27.05
C LYS A 277 -3.32 6.39 -27.37
N PRO A 278 -2.18 7.06 -27.16
CA PRO A 278 -0.87 6.51 -26.79
C PRO A 278 -0.66 6.34 -25.28
N ILE A 279 -1.58 6.82 -24.45
CA ILE A 279 -1.45 6.82 -22.99
C ILE A 279 -2.01 5.51 -22.45
N ARG A 280 -1.30 4.86 -21.53
CA ARG A 280 -1.88 3.70 -20.86
C ARG A 280 -2.86 4.20 -19.79
N PRO A 281 -4.11 3.71 -19.79
CA PRO A 281 -5.09 4.11 -18.81
C PRO A 281 -4.83 3.36 -17.48
N TRP A 282 -5.61 3.75 -16.48
CA TRP A 282 -5.61 3.20 -15.13
C TRP A 282 -5.36 1.68 -15.06
N SER A 283 -4.48 1.24 -14.14
CA SER A 283 -3.99 -0.14 -13.92
C SER A 283 -3.12 -0.79 -15.02
N LEU A 284 -3.01 -0.21 -16.22
CA LEU A 284 -2.34 -0.83 -17.39
C LEU A 284 -0.96 -0.27 -17.70
N HIS A 285 -0.46 0.62 -16.85
CA HIS A 285 0.89 1.19 -16.88
C HIS A 285 2.00 0.12 -16.87
N THR A 286 3.20 0.48 -17.32
CA THR A 286 4.34 -0.44 -17.33
C THR A 286 4.75 -0.79 -15.90
N THR A 287 4.97 -2.08 -15.64
CA THR A 287 5.62 -2.55 -14.40
C THR A 287 7.05 -2.95 -14.70
N VAL A 288 7.94 -2.88 -13.72
CA VAL A 288 9.37 -3.23 -13.90
C VAL A 288 9.65 -4.60 -13.31
N ALA A 289 10.45 -5.41 -14.03
CA ALA A 289 10.97 -6.65 -13.47
C ALA A 289 12.19 -6.32 -12.64
N VAL A 290 12.24 -6.82 -11.40
CA VAL A 290 13.44 -6.71 -10.59
C VAL A 290 14.26 -7.98 -10.71
N ASP A 291 14.92 -8.15 -11.86
CA ASP A 291 15.84 -9.26 -12.11
C ASP A 291 17.24 -8.71 -12.38
N ASN A 292 18.13 -8.88 -11.40
CA ASN A 292 19.57 -8.68 -11.60
C ASN A 292 20.33 -9.88 -11.01
N LEU A 293 21.55 -10.10 -11.51
CA LEU A 293 22.39 -11.23 -11.13
C LEU A 293 22.63 -11.29 -9.60
N LEU A 294 22.76 -10.14 -8.95
CA LEU A 294 22.97 -10.07 -7.49
C LEU A 294 21.72 -10.49 -6.70
N TYR A 295 20.52 -10.16 -7.19
CA TYR A 295 19.25 -10.55 -6.57
C TYR A 295 18.98 -12.04 -6.69
N ARG A 296 19.41 -12.67 -7.80
CA ARG A 296 19.32 -14.13 -7.95
C ARG A 296 20.18 -14.89 -6.94
N ILE A 297 21.30 -14.31 -6.52
CA ILE A 297 22.17 -14.87 -5.48
C ILE A 297 21.52 -14.78 -4.09
N ILE A 298 20.74 -13.73 -3.82
CA ILE A 298 20.04 -13.48 -2.53
C ILE A 298 18.71 -14.24 -2.44
N GLY A 299 18.25 -14.82 -3.55
CA GLY A 299 17.04 -15.63 -3.65
C GLY A 299 15.83 -14.84 -4.17
N VAL A 300 15.02 -15.54 -4.96
CA VAL A 300 13.75 -15.05 -5.51
C VAL A 300 12.61 -15.79 -4.84
N LYS A 301 11.66 -15.05 -4.25
CA LYS A 301 10.46 -15.60 -3.62
C LYS A 301 9.24 -14.80 -4.07
N ALA A 302 8.30 -15.46 -4.74
CA ALA A 302 6.99 -14.88 -5.04
C ALA A 302 6.27 -14.50 -3.73
N ARG A 303 5.52 -13.41 -3.75
CA ARG A 303 4.65 -13.03 -2.62
C ARG A 303 3.51 -14.02 -2.48
N GLU A 304 3.04 -14.21 -1.25
CA GLU A 304 2.01 -15.20 -0.90
C GLU A 304 0.91 -14.52 -0.06
N PRO A 305 0.07 -13.65 -0.65
CA PRO A 305 -1.02 -12.97 0.06
C PRO A 305 -1.86 -13.95 0.89
N GLY A 306 -2.16 -13.56 2.13
CA GLY A 306 -2.89 -14.36 3.12
C GLY A 306 -2.12 -15.56 3.71
N LEU A 307 -0.92 -15.89 3.22
CA LEU A 307 -0.18 -17.11 3.60
C LEU A 307 1.11 -16.82 4.40
N TYR A 308 1.24 -15.61 4.94
CA TYR A 308 2.38 -15.25 5.78
C TYR A 308 2.28 -15.88 7.16
N LYS A 309 3.44 -16.25 7.71
CA LYS A 309 3.56 -16.89 9.03
C LYS A 309 4.16 -15.95 10.05
N LYS A 310 3.84 -16.18 11.32
CA LYS A 310 4.42 -15.45 12.45
C LYS A 310 5.93 -15.62 12.46
N ILE A 311 6.65 -14.60 12.91
CA ILE A 311 8.10 -14.64 13.08
C ILE A 311 8.41 -14.85 14.56
N ASN A 312 9.27 -15.81 14.88
CA ASN A 312 9.77 -15.98 16.23
C ASN A 312 10.74 -14.81 16.54
N PRO A 313 10.46 -13.99 17.57
CA PRO A 313 11.22 -12.76 17.81
C PRO A 313 12.66 -13.02 18.30
N GLN A 314 12.93 -14.16 18.92
CA GLN A 314 14.29 -14.51 19.40
C GLN A 314 15.19 -15.02 18.26
N THR A 315 14.62 -15.75 17.29
CA THR A 315 15.38 -16.41 16.21
C THR A 315 15.26 -15.71 14.87
N GLY A 316 14.29 -14.81 14.70
CA GLY A 316 13.96 -14.15 13.43
C GLY A 316 13.40 -15.08 12.37
N ARG A 317 13.06 -16.34 12.70
CA ARG A 317 12.60 -17.35 11.75
C ARG A 317 11.07 -17.49 11.75
N PRO A 318 10.44 -17.81 10.61
CA PRO A 318 9.01 -18.12 10.56
C PRO A 318 8.63 -19.30 11.46
N THR A 319 7.52 -19.19 12.18
CA THR A 319 6.90 -20.29 12.92
C THR A 319 6.03 -21.14 11.97
N GLN A 320 5.30 -22.12 12.51
CA GLN A 320 4.31 -22.87 11.71
C GLN A 320 2.98 -22.15 11.59
N ASP A 321 2.70 -21.20 12.48
CA ASP A 321 1.42 -20.51 12.59
C ASP A 321 1.30 -19.38 11.57
N PHE A 322 0.15 -19.31 10.91
CA PHE A 322 -0.17 -18.18 10.05
C PHE A 322 -0.38 -16.90 10.87
N LEU A 323 -0.15 -15.77 10.21
CA LEU A 323 -0.70 -14.51 10.67
C LEU A 323 -2.23 -14.59 10.63
N VAL A 324 -2.89 -13.95 11.59
CA VAL A 324 -4.35 -13.87 11.72
C VAL A 324 -4.78 -12.41 11.78
N ASP A 325 -5.98 -12.11 11.29
CA ASP A 325 -6.56 -10.76 11.35
C ASP A 325 -5.64 -9.71 10.70
N THR A 326 -5.13 -10.06 9.51
CA THR A 326 -4.22 -9.18 8.75
C THR A 326 -5.00 -8.13 7.96
N ASN A 327 -6.31 -8.33 7.76
CA ASN A 327 -7.19 -7.55 6.88
C ASN A 327 -6.49 -7.26 5.53
N GLU A 328 -5.89 -8.30 4.96
CA GLU A 328 -5.32 -8.25 3.62
C GLU A 328 -6.44 -8.12 2.59
N ARG A 329 -6.25 -7.21 1.64
CA ARG A 329 -7.22 -6.92 0.58
C ARG A 329 -6.53 -6.81 -0.76
N ILE A 330 -7.29 -6.99 -1.83
CA ILE A 330 -6.75 -6.87 -3.20
C ILE A 330 -7.30 -5.59 -3.83
N HIS A 331 -6.43 -4.74 -4.36
CA HIS A 331 -6.89 -3.54 -5.06
C HIS A 331 -7.55 -3.91 -6.41
N PRO A 332 -8.67 -3.27 -6.84
CA PRO A 332 -9.34 -3.58 -8.09
C PRO A 332 -8.45 -3.48 -9.35
N SER A 333 -7.37 -2.69 -9.30
CA SER A 333 -6.40 -2.63 -10.41
C SER A 333 -5.82 -4.01 -10.78
N VAL A 334 -5.74 -4.95 -9.83
CA VAL A 334 -5.28 -6.32 -10.09
C VAL A 334 -6.25 -7.03 -11.03
N ARG A 335 -7.53 -7.06 -10.68
CA ARG A 335 -8.57 -7.68 -11.51
C ARG A 335 -8.71 -6.97 -12.86
N VAL A 336 -8.69 -5.64 -12.88
CA VAL A 336 -8.79 -4.87 -14.14
C VAL A 336 -7.60 -5.17 -15.07
N ARG A 337 -6.38 -5.26 -14.54
CA ARG A 337 -5.19 -5.60 -15.32
C ARG A 337 -5.28 -7.01 -15.92
N LEU A 338 -5.77 -7.99 -15.15
CA LEU A 338 -6.02 -9.34 -15.66
C LEU A 338 -7.12 -9.36 -16.74
N ALA A 339 -8.23 -8.66 -16.50
CA ALA A 339 -9.39 -8.59 -17.41
C ALA A 339 -9.05 -7.94 -18.75
N CYS A 340 -8.16 -6.95 -18.74
CA CYS A 340 -7.71 -6.27 -19.95
C CYS A 340 -6.52 -6.97 -20.64
N GLU A 341 -6.07 -8.13 -20.15
CA GLU A 341 -4.84 -8.80 -20.59
C GLU A 341 -3.63 -7.86 -20.60
N GLY A 342 -3.48 -7.06 -19.54
CA GLY A 342 -2.35 -6.15 -19.36
C GLY A 342 -1.01 -6.87 -19.33
N LEU A 343 0.05 -6.19 -19.76
CA LEU A 343 1.38 -6.78 -19.86
C LEU A 343 2.07 -6.95 -18.50
N GLY A 344 2.91 -7.98 -18.41
CA GLY A 344 3.74 -8.26 -17.26
C GLY A 344 4.92 -7.29 -17.10
N PRO A 345 5.79 -7.56 -16.12
CA PRO A 345 6.99 -6.75 -15.89
C PRO A 345 7.84 -6.56 -17.15
N ASN A 346 8.36 -5.34 -17.36
CA ASN A 346 9.06 -4.89 -18.55
C ASN A 346 8.29 -5.11 -19.86
N ASP A 347 6.96 -5.09 -19.80
CA ASP A 347 6.06 -5.42 -20.92
C ASP A 347 6.35 -6.80 -21.55
N SER A 348 6.93 -7.71 -20.76
CA SER A 348 7.37 -9.02 -21.22
C SER A 348 6.20 -10.00 -21.15
N GLY A 349 5.38 -9.99 -22.20
CA GLY A 349 4.22 -10.89 -22.32
C GLY A 349 3.07 -10.51 -21.39
N LEU A 350 2.09 -11.42 -21.27
CA LEU A 350 0.91 -11.19 -20.45
C LEU A 350 1.24 -11.23 -18.95
N TRP A 351 0.59 -10.39 -18.17
CA TRP A 351 0.71 -10.43 -16.73
C TRP A 351 -0.03 -11.65 -16.16
N HIS A 352 0.71 -12.53 -15.50
CA HIS A 352 0.20 -13.80 -14.98
C HIS A 352 0.00 -13.82 -13.46
N CYS A 353 0.34 -12.74 -12.75
CA CYS A 353 0.19 -12.57 -11.29
C CYS A 353 0.42 -13.88 -10.49
N PRO A 354 1.62 -14.49 -10.55
CA PRO A 354 1.86 -15.79 -9.95
C PRO A 354 1.66 -15.80 -8.43
N SER A 355 1.84 -14.66 -7.77
CA SER A 355 1.61 -14.49 -6.33
C SER A 355 0.17 -14.72 -5.89
N LEU A 356 -0.80 -14.42 -6.75
CA LEU A 356 -2.22 -14.54 -6.41
C LEU A 356 -2.85 -15.76 -7.10
N LEU A 357 -2.64 -15.90 -8.42
CA LEU A 357 -3.32 -16.92 -9.23
C LEU A 357 -2.83 -18.36 -8.99
N LYS A 358 -1.79 -18.56 -8.17
CA LYS A 358 -1.43 -19.89 -7.67
C LYS A 358 -2.54 -20.47 -6.80
N ASP A 359 -3.00 -19.70 -5.81
CA ASP A 359 -3.86 -20.20 -4.73
C ASP A 359 -5.19 -19.44 -4.58
N TRP A 360 -5.42 -18.35 -5.32
CA TRP A 360 -6.60 -17.48 -5.18
C TRP A 360 -7.38 -17.29 -6.49
N ARG A 361 -8.71 -17.17 -6.42
CA ARG A 361 -9.58 -16.90 -7.57
C ARG A 361 -10.61 -15.80 -7.29
N PRO A 362 -10.81 -14.86 -8.23
CA PRO A 362 -11.79 -13.81 -8.05
C PRO A 362 -13.21 -14.34 -8.22
N ARG A 363 -14.12 -13.92 -7.35
CA ARG A 363 -15.56 -14.22 -7.41
C ARG A 363 -16.37 -13.00 -7.04
N LEU A 364 -17.55 -12.87 -7.63
CA LEU A 364 -18.53 -11.86 -7.26
C LEU A 364 -19.52 -12.51 -6.30
N VAL A 365 -19.53 -12.05 -5.04
CA VAL A 365 -20.34 -12.65 -3.98
C VAL A 365 -21.20 -11.59 -3.31
N ASN A 366 -22.29 -12.04 -2.70
CA ASN A 366 -23.15 -11.19 -1.90
C ASN A 366 -22.64 -11.17 -0.45
N ILE A 367 -21.96 -10.09 -0.05
CA ILE A 367 -21.31 -9.96 1.27
C ILE A 367 -21.38 -8.53 1.78
N ASN A 368 -21.67 -8.37 3.08
CA ASN A 368 -21.59 -7.08 3.75
C ASN A 368 -20.19 -6.91 4.30
N VAL A 369 -19.46 -5.91 3.82
CA VAL A 369 -18.10 -5.60 4.24
C VAL A 369 -18.11 -4.20 4.81
N HIS A 370 -17.57 -4.06 6.02
CA HIS A 370 -17.30 -2.75 6.58
C HIS A 370 -16.14 -2.11 5.80
N ASP A 371 -16.45 -1.12 4.96
CA ASP A 371 -15.48 -0.23 4.34
C ASP A 371 -15.50 1.10 5.07
N PRO A 372 -14.37 1.56 5.62
CA PRO A 372 -14.33 2.84 6.33
C PRO A 372 -14.38 4.04 5.38
N VAL A 373 -14.01 3.86 4.10
CA VAL A 373 -14.32 4.86 3.06
C VAL A 373 -15.81 4.78 2.74
N SER A 374 -16.58 5.73 3.29
CA SER A 374 -18.03 5.80 3.11
C SER A 374 -18.41 5.98 1.63
N LYS A 375 -19.64 5.62 1.25
CA LYS A 375 -20.12 5.88 -0.13
C LYS A 375 -20.34 7.38 -0.39
N ASN A 376 -20.52 8.16 0.67
CA ASN A 376 -20.86 9.57 0.63
C ASN A 376 -19.73 10.36 1.31
N ALA A 377 -18.49 10.11 0.91
CA ALA A 377 -17.33 10.75 1.52
C ALA A 377 -17.45 12.26 1.36
N SER A 378 -17.39 13.00 2.48
CA SER A 378 -17.41 14.47 2.51
C SER A 378 -16.00 15.08 2.44
N TRP A 379 -15.00 14.25 2.18
CA TRP A 379 -13.58 14.57 2.02
C TRP A 379 -13.11 14.19 0.60
N GLY A 380 -11.92 14.66 0.21
CA GLY A 380 -11.36 14.41 -1.13
C GLY A 380 -11.46 15.60 -2.08
N PRO A 381 -11.48 15.37 -3.41
CA PRO A 381 -11.65 16.43 -4.41
C PRO A 381 -12.96 17.23 -4.22
N SER A 382 -13.04 18.44 -4.77
CA SER A 382 -14.18 19.35 -4.57
C SER A 382 -15.54 18.75 -4.90
N TRP A 383 -15.62 17.94 -5.97
CA TRP A 383 -16.87 17.25 -6.34
C TRP A 383 -17.33 16.28 -5.24
N ALA A 384 -16.42 15.53 -4.62
CA ALA A 384 -16.74 14.59 -3.54
C ALA A 384 -17.20 15.34 -2.28
N LYS A 385 -16.50 16.43 -1.91
CA LYS A 385 -16.92 17.31 -0.82
C LYS A 385 -18.34 17.86 -1.03
N ALA A 386 -18.69 18.23 -2.26
CA ALA A 386 -20.02 18.75 -2.61
C ALA A 386 -21.12 17.67 -2.54
N GLU A 387 -20.85 16.47 -3.05
CA GLU A 387 -21.77 15.33 -2.94
C GLU A 387 -22.00 14.92 -1.48
N GLY A 388 -20.92 14.83 -0.68
CA GLY A 388 -21.01 14.52 0.76
C GLY A 388 -21.87 15.52 1.52
N ARG A 389 -21.68 16.84 1.31
CA ARG A 389 -22.53 17.89 1.91
C ARG A 389 -23.99 17.76 1.52
N SER A 390 -24.26 17.42 0.26
CA SER A 390 -25.63 17.23 -0.24
C SER A 390 -26.30 16.04 0.45
N HIS A 391 -25.59 14.93 0.60
CA HIS A 391 -26.07 13.76 1.33
C HIS A 391 -26.30 14.03 2.82
N GLU A 392 -25.39 14.75 3.48
CA GLU A 392 -25.57 15.17 4.87
C GLU A 392 -26.78 16.11 5.04
N ALA A 393 -26.99 17.03 4.10
CA ALA A 393 -28.16 17.92 4.12
C ALA A 393 -29.47 17.14 3.94
N ILE A 394 -29.51 16.16 3.04
CA ILE A 394 -30.66 15.26 2.86
C ILE A 394 -30.90 14.44 4.13
N ALA A 395 -29.87 13.83 4.71
CA ALA A 395 -29.99 13.04 5.94
C ALA A 395 -30.48 13.87 7.14
N LYS A 396 -30.07 15.14 7.24
CA LYS A 396 -30.55 16.08 8.27
C LYS A 396 -32.00 16.52 8.03
N ASN A 397 -32.43 16.62 6.77
CA ASN A 397 -33.81 16.99 6.40
C ASN A 397 -34.79 15.81 6.45
N GLU A 398 -34.33 14.55 6.34
CA GLU A 398 -35.16 13.34 6.50
C GLU A 398 -35.62 13.07 7.95
N ILE A 399 -35.24 13.90 8.93
CA ILE A 399 -35.76 13.85 10.32
C ILE A 399 -37.01 14.72 10.52
N GLN A 400 -37.55 15.37 9.47
CA GLN A 400 -38.90 15.95 9.52
C GLN A 400 -39.85 15.22 8.57
N PRO A 401 -40.88 14.51 9.07
CA PRO A 401 -41.91 13.97 8.21
C PRO A 401 -42.80 15.14 7.80
N ASN A 402 -42.60 15.66 6.59
CA ASN A 402 -43.65 16.44 5.95
C ASN A 402 -43.92 15.91 4.54
N SER A 403 -45.20 15.60 4.36
CA SER A 403 -45.86 15.04 3.20
C SER A 403 -45.79 15.96 1.99
N GLY A 404 -45.54 15.35 0.82
CA GLY A 404 -45.98 15.85 -0.48
C GLY A 404 -45.01 16.81 -1.16
N ASN A 405 -44.22 16.28 -2.09
CA ASN A 405 -44.14 16.78 -3.47
C ASN A 405 -43.18 15.89 -4.29
N GLU A 406 -43.58 15.61 -5.53
CA GLU A 406 -42.88 14.77 -6.50
C GLU A 406 -41.48 15.32 -6.83
N ALA A 407 -40.49 14.41 -6.88
CA ALA A 407 -39.11 14.73 -7.21
C ALA A 407 -38.94 14.95 -8.72
N PRO A 408 -38.01 15.82 -9.18
CA PRO A 408 -37.76 16.04 -10.59
C PRO A 408 -37.05 14.83 -11.22
N GLU A 409 -37.57 14.36 -12.35
CA GLU A 409 -36.92 13.39 -13.23
C GLU A 409 -35.73 14.06 -13.95
N ASP A 410 -34.50 13.79 -13.50
CA ASP A 410 -33.25 13.72 -14.30
C ASP A 410 -32.00 13.62 -13.39
N ILE A 411 -31.93 12.59 -12.54
CA ILE A 411 -30.68 12.12 -11.92
C ILE A 411 -30.66 10.60 -12.00
N ASP A 412 -30.05 10.06 -13.06
CA ASP A 412 -29.67 8.66 -13.09
C ASP A 412 -28.17 8.55 -13.39
N ILE A 413 -27.40 8.28 -12.32
CA ILE A 413 -26.40 7.21 -12.25
C ILE A 413 -26.30 6.83 -10.75
N CYS A 414 -26.83 5.63 -10.42
CA CYS A 414 -26.55 4.84 -9.21
C CYS A 414 -27.33 5.12 -7.88
N VAL A 415 -28.55 5.68 -7.88
CA VAL A 415 -29.31 5.83 -6.62
C VAL A 415 -30.73 5.26 -6.72
N THR A 416 -30.85 3.93 -6.84
CA THR A 416 -32.00 3.16 -6.32
C THR A 416 -31.65 1.68 -6.35
N LEU A 417 -30.99 1.19 -5.29
CA LEU A 417 -30.96 -0.25 -5.01
C LEU A 417 -31.36 -0.45 -3.56
N ASP A 418 -32.57 -0.99 -3.41
CA ASP A 418 -33.11 -1.78 -2.32
C ASP A 418 -32.28 -1.79 -1.03
N ARG A 419 -32.74 -1.05 0.00
CA ARG A 419 -32.12 -0.98 1.34
C ARG A 419 -32.02 -2.34 2.06
N LYS A 420 -32.53 -3.44 1.48
CA LYS A 420 -32.48 -4.80 2.05
C LYS A 420 -31.55 -5.79 1.33
N ALA A 421 -31.00 -5.46 0.16
CA ALA A 421 -30.07 -6.34 -0.55
C ALA A 421 -28.62 -5.99 -0.20
N THR A 422 -27.91 -6.94 0.44
CA THR A 422 -26.47 -6.84 0.65
C THR A 422 -25.76 -6.62 -0.71
N PRO A 423 -24.81 -5.68 -0.84
CA PRO A 423 -24.23 -5.33 -2.14
C PRO A 423 -23.31 -6.45 -2.66
N LEU A 424 -23.33 -6.67 -3.97
CA LEU A 424 -22.37 -7.56 -4.63
C LEU A 424 -20.95 -6.98 -4.51
N ARG A 425 -19.99 -7.81 -4.09
CA ARG A 425 -18.58 -7.45 -3.94
C ARG A 425 -17.68 -8.47 -4.60
N TRP A 426 -16.63 -7.96 -5.24
CA TRP A 426 -15.53 -8.80 -5.68
C TRP A 426 -14.74 -9.25 -4.46
N VAL A 427 -14.46 -10.54 -4.41
CA VAL A 427 -13.59 -11.16 -3.42
C VAL A 427 -12.62 -12.11 -4.12
N TRP A 428 -11.54 -12.45 -3.46
CA TRP A 428 -10.59 -13.48 -3.87
C TRP A 428 -10.69 -14.64 -2.90
N GLU A 429 -11.18 -15.77 -3.40
CA GLU A 429 -11.35 -16.99 -2.61
C GLU A 429 -10.14 -17.91 -2.75
N TYR A 430 -9.71 -18.47 -1.63
CA TYR A 430 -8.63 -19.44 -1.58
C TYR A 430 -9.09 -20.78 -2.17
N VAL A 431 -8.30 -21.31 -3.11
CA VAL A 431 -8.53 -22.59 -3.81
C VAL A 431 -7.33 -23.55 -3.70
N GLY A 432 -6.34 -23.23 -2.85
CA GLY A 432 -5.18 -24.08 -2.59
C GLY A 432 -5.51 -25.34 -1.77
N LYS A 433 -4.54 -26.26 -1.63
CA LYS A 433 -4.77 -27.59 -1.01
C LYS A 433 -4.78 -27.58 0.53
N GLY A 434 -5.62 -28.43 1.13
CA GLY A 434 -6.10 -28.40 2.53
C GLY A 434 -5.21 -28.95 3.65
N ALA A 435 -3.90 -28.67 3.66
CA ALA A 435 -3.07 -28.76 4.87
C ALA A 435 -2.29 -27.46 5.16
N HIS A 436 -2.36 -26.49 4.24
CA HIS A 436 -1.70 -25.19 4.30
C HIS A 436 -2.69 -24.06 4.00
N ALA A 437 -3.98 -24.27 4.28
CA ALA A 437 -4.98 -23.24 4.08
C ALA A 437 -4.77 -22.11 5.11
N PRO A 438 -4.85 -20.84 4.68
CA PRO A 438 -4.77 -19.71 5.59
C PRO A 438 -6.00 -19.64 6.50
N TYR A 439 -5.88 -18.88 7.59
CA TYR A 439 -7.01 -18.60 8.47
C TYR A 439 -8.11 -17.82 7.72
N GLU A 440 -7.72 -16.78 7.00
CA GLU A 440 -8.61 -16.03 6.11
C GLU A 440 -8.60 -16.67 4.72
N THR A 441 -9.72 -17.28 4.33
CA THR A 441 -9.87 -17.93 3.01
C THR A 441 -10.52 -17.03 1.97
N THR A 442 -10.84 -15.78 2.34
CA THR A 442 -11.44 -14.78 1.47
C THR A 442 -10.76 -13.44 1.70
N MET A 443 -10.16 -12.86 0.66
CA MET A 443 -9.69 -11.47 0.68
C MET A 443 -10.66 -10.60 -0.11
N VAL A 444 -11.16 -9.53 0.49
CA VAL A 444 -12.11 -8.63 -0.17
C VAL A 444 -11.37 -7.73 -1.16
N GLU A 445 -11.99 -7.43 -2.30
CA GLU A 445 -11.50 -6.38 -3.19
C GLU A 445 -11.76 -4.99 -2.56
N GLU A 446 -10.69 -4.20 -2.46
CA GLU A 446 -10.74 -2.89 -1.83
C GLU A 446 -11.69 -1.94 -2.56
N LYS A 447 -12.44 -1.15 -1.80
CA LYS A 447 -13.33 -0.13 -2.35
C LYS A 447 -12.51 1.12 -2.70
N MET A 448 -12.66 1.61 -3.93
CA MET A 448 -12.01 2.85 -4.36
C MET A 448 -12.59 4.07 -3.63
N GLY A 449 -11.72 4.98 -3.20
CA GLY A 449 -12.11 6.26 -2.64
C GLY A 449 -12.19 7.41 -3.65
N PRO A 450 -12.58 8.61 -3.18
CA PRO A 450 -12.70 9.82 -4.00
C PRO A 450 -11.48 10.19 -4.85
N PHE A 451 -10.26 10.13 -4.31
CA PHE A 451 -9.04 10.45 -5.05
C PHE A 451 -8.74 9.39 -6.11
N GLU A 452 -8.94 8.11 -5.79
CA GLU A 452 -8.82 7.03 -6.77
C GLU A 452 -9.83 7.16 -7.91
N ILE A 453 -11.08 7.48 -7.60
CA ILE A 453 -12.15 7.72 -8.57
C ILE A 453 -11.81 8.93 -9.45
N HIS A 454 -11.30 10.01 -8.85
CA HIS A 454 -10.87 11.20 -9.58
C HIS A 454 -9.71 10.87 -10.54
N LEU A 455 -8.70 10.13 -10.09
CA LEU A 455 -7.61 9.67 -10.94
C LEU A 455 -8.10 8.74 -12.06
N LEU A 456 -9.04 7.83 -11.76
CA LEU A 456 -9.65 6.94 -12.75
C LEU A 456 -10.39 7.74 -13.83
N ASN A 457 -11.09 8.81 -13.45
CA ASN A 457 -11.81 9.69 -14.37
C ASN A 457 -10.84 10.51 -15.23
N LEU A 458 -9.78 11.07 -14.65
CA LEU A 458 -8.73 11.77 -15.39
C LEU A 458 -8.02 10.83 -16.39
N ALA A 459 -7.73 9.60 -15.98
CA ALA A 459 -7.06 8.59 -16.80
C ALA A 459 -8.00 7.83 -17.76
N ARG A 460 -9.26 8.27 -17.89
CA ARG A 460 -10.26 7.64 -18.76
C ARG A 460 -9.96 7.95 -20.22
N GLY A 461 -9.67 6.93 -21.02
CA GLY A 461 -9.69 7.05 -22.48
C GLY A 461 -11.09 6.78 -23.07
N SER A 462 -11.16 6.61 -24.39
CA SER A 462 -12.45 6.43 -25.10
C SER A 462 -13.14 5.12 -24.74
N VAL A 463 -12.37 4.12 -24.28
CA VAL A 463 -12.90 2.85 -23.76
C VAL A 463 -12.54 2.74 -22.27
N PRO A 464 -13.51 2.91 -21.35
CA PRO A 464 -13.26 2.87 -19.91
C PRO A 464 -12.86 1.47 -19.44
N VAL A 465 -11.63 1.32 -18.96
CA VAL A 465 -11.05 0.02 -18.57
C VAL A 465 -11.75 -0.63 -17.38
N HIS A 466 -12.18 0.16 -16.41
CA HIS A 466 -12.86 -0.34 -15.23
C HIS A 466 -14.25 -0.93 -15.58
N GLU A 467 -15.00 -0.28 -16.46
CA GLU A 467 -16.28 -0.83 -16.95
C GLU A 467 -16.09 -2.03 -17.86
N PHE A 468 -15.09 -1.99 -18.73
CA PHE A 468 -14.74 -3.13 -19.56
C PHE A 468 -14.45 -4.36 -18.69
N ALA A 469 -13.68 -4.20 -17.62
CA ALA A 469 -13.34 -5.27 -16.71
C ALA A 469 -14.53 -5.81 -15.90
N LYS A 470 -15.53 -4.98 -15.56
CA LYS A 470 -16.77 -5.43 -14.90
C LYS A 470 -17.60 -6.39 -15.77
N LYS A 471 -17.52 -6.24 -17.10
CA LYS A 471 -18.26 -7.06 -18.07
C LYS A 471 -17.57 -8.38 -18.40
N GLN A 472 -16.31 -8.57 -17.99
CA GLN A 472 -15.59 -9.82 -18.20
C GLN A 472 -16.00 -10.85 -17.15
N ASP A 473 -16.17 -12.10 -17.56
CA ASP A 473 -16.34 -13.21 -16.63
C ASP A 473 -15.02 -13.41 -15.85
N ALA A 474 -15.08 -13.17 -14.55
CA ALA A 474 -13.91 -13.27 -13.69
C ALA A 474 -13.40 -14.70 -13.48
N SER A 475 -14.22 -15.71 -13.78
CA SER A 475 -13.80 -17.10 -13.78
C SER A 475 -13.04 -17.49 -15.07
N ASP A 476 -13.15 -16.68 -16.12
CA ASP A 476 -12.67 -16.99 -17.48
C ASP A 476 -11.55 -16.07 -18.00
N PHE A 477 -10.72 -15.50 -17.13
CA PHE A 477 -9.56 -14.77 -17.60
C PHE A 477 -8.64 -15.73 -18.39
N LYS A 478 -8.41 -15.47 -19.69
CA LYS A 478 -7.54 -16.30 -20.56
C LYS A 478 -6.13 -16.49 -20.00
N ALA A 479 -5.63 -15.49 -19.26
CA ALA A 479 -4.39 -15.56 -18.49
C ALA A 479 -4.43 -16.66 -17.40
N VAL A 480 -5.57 -16.85 -16.74
CA VAL A 480 -5.84 -17.91 -15.75
C VAL A 480 -5.98 -19.27 -16.44
N LYS A 481 -6.71 -19.37 -17.57
CA LYS A 481 -6.85 -20.63 -18.34
C LYS A 481 -5.50 -21.20 -18.81
N ARG A 482 -4.56 -20.35 -19.26
CA ARG A 482 -3.20 -20.78 -19.68
C ARG A 482 -2.34 -21.31 -18.50
N LEU A 483 -2.55 -20.81 -17.29
CA LEU A 483 -1.87 -21.31 -16.07
C LEU A 483 -2.41 -22.68 -15.65
N VAL A 484 -3.73 -22.88 -15.73
CA VAL A 484 -4.37 -24.18 -15.44
C VAL A 484 -3.90 -25.26 -16.43
N THR A 485 -3.77 -24.93 -17.72
CA THR A 485 -3.28 -25.87 -18.76
C THR A 485 -1.77 -26.13 -18.69
N LYS A 486 -0.95 -25.19 -18.20
CA LYS A 486 0.48 -25.46 -17.93
C LYS A 486 0.71 -26.30 -16.66
N SER A 487 -0.18 -26.20 -15.66
CA SER A 487 -0.15 -27.07 -14.48
C SER A 487 -0.37 -28.56 -14.83
N SER A 488 -1.20 -28.86 -15.83
CA SER A 488 -1.35 -30.23 -16.36
C SER A 488 -0.12 -30.71 -17.14
N PHE A 489 0.67 -29.82 -17.74
CA PHE A 489 1.89 -30.20 -18.47
C PHE A 489 3.04 -30.58 -17.52
N PHE A 490 3.14 -29.95 -16.35
CA PHE A 490 4.12 -30.32 -15.31
C PHE A 490 3.79 -31.64 -14.59
N LYS A 491 2.52 -32.10 -14.61
CA LYS A 491 2.17 -33.46 -14.14
C LYS A 491 2.71 -34.57 -15.06
N ALA A 492 3.04 -34.28 -16.31
CA ALA A 492 3.61 -35.25 -17.24
C ALA A 492 5.14 -35.39 -17.12
N ILE A 493 5.83 -34.35 -16.63
CA ILE A 493 7.30 -34.36 -16.46
C ILE A 493 7.74 -34.99 -15.13
N TRP A 494 6.80 -35.25 -14.20
CA TRP A 494 7.06 -35.92 -12.90
C TRP A 494 6.43 -37.32 -12.78
N LYS A 495 6.00 -37.90 -13.89
CA LYS A 495 5.64 -39.33 -14.01
C LYS A 495 6.47 -39.94 -15.14
N GLY A 496 7.74 -40.17 -14.86
CA GLY A 496 8.69 -40.74 -15.81
C GLY A 496 9.91 -41.32 -15.12
N ASN A 497 9.71 -42.39 -14.34
CA ASN A 497 10.59 -43.56 -14.30
C ASN A 497 9.97 -44.64 -13.39
N PRO A 498 9.33 -45.68 -13.97
CA PRO A 498 9.26 -46.98 -13.34
C PRO A 498 10.54 -47.74 -13.73
N THR A 499 11.48 -47.91 -12.82
CA THR A 499 12.49 -48.96 -12.96
C THR A 499 11.99 -50.17 -12.19
N SER A 500 11.57 -51.16 -12.97
CA SER A 500 11.47 -52.56 -12.63
C SER A 500 12.85 -53.16 -12.36
N GLU A 501 12.85 -54.20 -11.51
CA GLU A 501 13.93 -55.10 -11.05
C GLU A 501 14.62 -54.71 -9.73
#